data_AF-A0A9E3Q9N6-F1
#
_entry.id   AF-A0A9E3Q9N6-F1
#
_cell.length_a   1.000
_cell.length_b   1.000
_cell.length_c   1.000
_cell.angle_alpha   90.00
_cell.angle_beta   90.00
_cell.angle_gamma   90.00
#
_symmetry.space_group_name_H-M   'P 1'
#
loop_
_entity.id
_entity.type
_entity.pdbx_description
1 polymer ?
#
loop_
_entity_poly.entity_id
_entity_poly.type
_entity_poly.pdbx_seq_one_letter_code
_entity_poly.pdbx_strand_id
1 'polypeptide(L)'
;MTPHRHAEGPVRIQRRPDRIEIETPHYRAAVATEGYVSGIAAGSFLDKKTGARDLGFGLSIVDFLLEPAPPGEPIPKGQYQFGPDDKIHGNLPKRYVEGPQICTQARRLPATVLEGDGFAAVRLTYRWHIAYPPHPRAGSAWEQTLIFPGDGRYLLSADRVTTVSESPELFLRIDMPGHIKIGQGPGFEHIYLSYHDPAVLPATEFAADFAPDEKFLYRRGQGLKPERFLRAYQVHRPDGREGPWLAGMTLNADDVYQAWCHRRGYVCLIEEIGGRPTKPGDTFGACYLLGWFDDLDALEAAYDRFRGFSGLVLDGPADRPTGFRGLKQDELTPVSI
;
A
#
# COMPACT_ATOMS: atom_id res chain seq x y z
N MET A 1 23.57 -11.31 0.88
CA MET A 1 22.60 -11.04 1.96
C MET A 1 22.30 -12.35 2.65
N THR A 2 22.37 -12.38 3.98
CA THR A 2 22.13 -13.57 4.81
C THR A 2 20.61 -13.78 4.91
N PRO A 3 20.07 -15.01 4.74
CA PRO A 3 18.64 -15.26 4.92
C PRO A 3 18.20 -14.85 6.33
N HIS A 4 17.16 -14.04 6.44
CA HIS A 4 16.58 -13.66 7.72
C HIS A 4 15.91 -14.91 8.33
N ARG A 5 16.51 -15.48 9.38
CA ARG A 5 15.85 -16.52 10.18
C ARG A 5 14.94 -15.85 11.20
N HIS A 6 13.64 -15.95 10.98
CA HIS A 6 12.61 -15.41 11.85
C HIS A 6 12.10 -16.51 12.77
N ALA A 7 12.38 -16.42 14.06
CA ALA A 7 11.58 -17.15 15.03
C ALA A 7 11.43 -16.31 16.29
N GLU A 8 10.18 -16.00 16.65
CA GLU A 8 9.62 -16.62 17.86
C GLU A 8 8.09 -16.64 17.85
N GLY A 9 7.52 -17.85 17.73
CA GLY A 9 6.11 -18.19 17.95
C GLY A 9 5.34 -18.63 16.69
N PRO A 10 4.36 -19.54 16.82
CA PRO A 10 3.66 -20.13 15.68
C PRO A 10 2.76 -19.11 14.98
N VAL A 11 2.84 -19.04 13.64
CA VAL A 11 1.87 -18.35 12.80
C VAL A 11 0.74 -19.31 12.44
N ARG A 12 -0.50 -18.91 12.67
CA ARG A 12 -1.70 -19.71 12.36
C ARG A 12 -2.42 -19.11 11.17
N ILE A 13 -2.87 -19.99 10.28
CA ILE A 13 -3.62 -19.63 9.08
C ILE A 13 -4.99 -20.27 9.16
N GLN A 14 -6.03 -19.48 8.91
CA GLN A 14 -7.38 -19.99 8.76
C GLN A 14 -8.01 -19.46 7.48
N ARG A 15 -8.30 -20.37 6.55
CA ARG A 15 -9.01 -20.04 5.30
C ARG A 15 -10.51 -19.93 5.59
N ARG A 16 -11.10 -18.81 5.22
CA ARG A 16 -12.55 -18.57 5.20
C ARG A 16 -13.00 -18.43 3.73
N PRO A 17 -14.31 -18.48 3.44
CA PRO A 17 -14.79 -18.31 2.06
C PRO A 17 -14.37 -17.00 1.41
N ASP A 18 -14.37 -15.90 2.17
CA ASP A 18 -14.19 -14.53 1.68
C ASP A 18 -12.86 -13.86 2.11
N ARG A 19 -12.07 -14.55 2.95
CA ARG A 19 -10.82 -14.02 3.52
C ARG A 19 -9.87 -15.11 4.01
N ILE A 20 -8.61 -14.74 4.23
CA ILE A 20 -7.60 -15.57 4.89
C ILE A 20 -7.21 -14.89 6.21
N GLU A 21 -7.53 -15.52 7.32
CA GLU A 21 -7.18 -15.02 8.66
C GLU A 21 -5.78 -15.50 9.04
N ILE A 22 -4.93 -14.56 9.46
CA ILE A 22 -3.58 -14.81 9.93
C ILE A 22 -3.47 -14.36 11.38
N GLU A 23 -2.94 -15.22 12.23
CA GLU A 23 -2.64 -14.91 13.62
C GLU A 23 -1.17 -15.20 13.93
N THR A 24 -0.45 -14.17 14.37
CA THR A 24 0.92 -14.27 14.89
C THR A 24 0.89 -14.14 16.42
N PRO A 25 2.02 -14.31 17.13
CA PRO A 25 2.09 -14.01 18.56
C PRO A 25 1.75 -12.54 18.88
N HIS A 26 1.98 -11.63 17.94
CA HIS A 26 1.93 -10.19 18.16
C HIS A 26 0.69 -9.50 17.62
N TYR A 27 0.06 -10.05 16.58
CA TYR A 27 -1.09 -9.41 15.94
C TYR A 27 -2.05 -10.41 15.30
N ARG A 28 -3.21 -9.92 14.87
CA ARG A 28 -4.11 -10.61 13.95
C ARG A 28 -4.33 -9.75 12.72
N ALA A 29 -4.52 -10.36 11.56
CA ALA A 29 -4.88 -9.68 10.32
C ALA A 29 -5.73 -10.60 9.46
N ALA A 30 -6.52 -10.06 8.54
CA ALA A 30 -7.21 -10.85 7.52
C ALA A 30 -6.93 -10.28 6.13
N VAL A 31 -6.58 -11.15 5.18
CA VAL A 31 -6.45 -10.78 3.76
C VAL A 31 -7.80 -10.96 3.08
N ALA A 32 -8.36 -9.90 2.49
CA ALA A 32 -9.63 -9.97 1.79
C ALA A 32 -9.46 -10.60 0.40
N THR A 33 -10.22 -11.68 0.12
CA THR A 33 -10.18 -12.37 -1.17
C THR A 33 -11.45 -12.18 -1.99
N GLU A 34 -12.53 -11.69 -1.37
CA GLU A 34 -13.80 -11.34 -2.02
C GLU A 34 -14.36 -9.99 -1.53
N GLY A 35 -15.16 -9.31 -2.35
CA GLY A 35 -15.79 -8.02 -2.04
C GLY A 35 -14.84 -6.84 -2.25
N TYR A 36 -14.53 -6.12 -1.17
CA TYR A 36 -13.51 -5.07 -1.17
C TYR A 36 -12.14 -5.72 -0.95
N VAL A 37 -11.37 -5.87 -2.03
CA VAL A 37 -10.25 -6.82 -2.12
C VAL A 37 -8.88 -6.15 -2.24
N SER A 38 -7.83 -6.96 -2.08
CA SER A 38 -6.40 -6.61 -1.90
C SER A 38 -6.05 -6.17 -0.47
N GLY A 39 -4.78 -6.38 -0.10
CA GLY A 39 -4.26 -5.99 1.20
C GLY A 39 -4.94 -6.63 2.41
N ILE A 40 -4.95 -5.89 3.51
CA ILE A 40 -5.54 -6.29 4.79
C ILE A 40 -6.95 -5.71 4.89
N ALA A 41 -7.92 -6.54 5.28
CA ALA A 41 -9.32 -6.17 5.42
C ALA A 41 -9.54 -5.15 6.55
N ALA A 42 -10.48 -4.24 6.34
CA ALA A 42 -10.84 -3.17 7.29
C ALA A 42 -11.05 -3.68 8.73
N GLY A 43 -10.39 -3.03 9.70
CA GLY A 43 -10.50 -3.30 11.13
C GLY A 43 -9.93 -4.65 11.58
N SER A 44 -9.31 -5.41 10.66
CA SER A 44 -8.79 -6.75 10.96
C SER A 44 -7.37 -6.72 11.51
N PHE A 45 -6.59 -5.67 11.28
CA PHE A 45 -5.22 -5.56 11.78
C PHE A 45 -5.25 -5.14 13.24
N LEU A 46 -5.09 -6.11 14.14
CA LEU A 46 -5.16 -5.93 15.59
C LEU A 46 -3.78 -6.10 16.21
N ASP A 47 -3.30 -5.09 16.94
CA ASP A 47 -2.15 -5.23 17.84
C ASP A 47 -2.57 -5.94 19.13
N LYS A 48 -2.00 -7.12 19.41
CA LYS A 48 -2.30 -7.87 20.64
C LYS A 48 -1.72 -7.21 21.88
N LYS A 49 -0.64 -6.43 21.75
CA LYS A 49 0.00 -5.76 22.90
C LYS A 49 -0.88 -4.66 23.47
N THR A 50 -1.51 -3.87 22.60
CA THR A 50 -2.26 -2.66 23.00
C THR A 50 -3.77 -2.81 22.83
N GLY A 51 -4.23 -3.79 22.06
CA GLY A 51 -5.64 -3.94 21.67
C GLY A 51 -6.08 -3.00 20.55
N ALA A 52 -5.17 -2.19 20.00
CA ALA A 52 -5.45 -1.25 18.91
C ALA A 52 -5.79 -1.95 17.60
N ARG A 53 -6.64 -1.33 16.78
CA ARG A 53 -7.04 -1.80 15.44
C ARG A 53 -6.85 -0.71 14.40
N ASP A 54 -6.64 -1.11 13.15
CA ASP A 54 -6.70 -0.16 12.03
C ASP A 54 -8.07 0.52 11.96
N LEU A 55 -8.06 1.81 11.62
CA LEU A 55 -9.25 2.68 11.65
C LEU A 55 -9.95 2.77 10.30
N GLY A 56 -9.46 2.03 9.31
CA GLY A 56 -9.65 2.36 7.91
C GLY A 56 -10.67 1.52 7.16
N PHE A 57 -10.52 1.57 5.84
CA PHE A 57 -11.19 0.68 4.89
C PHE A 57 -10.35 -0.57 4.55
N GLY A 58 -9.18 -0.69 5.17
CA GLY A 58 -8.19 -1.73 4.93
C GLY A 58 -6.80 -1.13 4.85
N LEU A 59 -5.79 -1.97 4.65
CA LEU A 59 -4.40 -1.55 4.55
C LEU A 59 -3.71 -2.13 3.32
N SER A 60 -2.80 -1.38 2.67
CA SER A 60 -2.08 -1.78 1.44
C SER A 60 -3.04 -2.17 0.31
N ILE A 61 -4.02 -1.31 0.04
CA ILE A 61 -5.10 -1.55 -0.93
C ILE A 61 -4.69 -1.05 -2.31
N VAL A 62 -5.00 -1.80 -3.37
CA VAL A 62 -4.63 -1.47 -4.74
C VAL A 62 -5.81 -0.99 -5.56
N ASP A 63 -5.60 0.08 -6.32
CA ASP A 63 -6.61 0.74 -7.14
C ASP A 63 -6.48 0.41 -8.64
N PHE A 64 -5.69 1.21 -9.38
CA PHE A 64 -5.62 1.18 -10.85
C PHE A 64 -4.20 1.37 -11.36
N LEU A 65 -4.00 1.08 -12.65
CA LEU A 65 -2.91 1.63 -13.45
C LEU A 65 -3.33 2.96 -14.08
N LEU A 66 -2.48 3.96 -13.92
CA LEU A 66 -2.70 5.32 -14.37
C LEU A 66 -1.41 5.90 -14.98
N GLU A 67 -1.57 7.01 -15.67
CA GLU A 67 -0.47 7.86 -16.14
C GLU A 67 -0.91 9.33 -16.07
N PRO A 68 0.02 10.30 -16.19
CA PRO A 68 -0.34 11.71 -16.25
C PRO A 68 -1.16 12.00 -17.50
N ALA A 69 -2.11 12.93 -17.40
CA ALA A 69 -2.79 13.42 -18.58
C ALA A 69 -1.85 14.36 -19.36
N PRO A 70 -1.73 14.22 -20.69
CA PRO A 70 -0.95 15.16 -21.48
C PRO A 70 -1.53 16.59 -21.37
N PRO A 71 -0.68 17.63 -21.27
CA PRO A 71 -1.15 19.01 -21.20
C PRO A 71 -2.02 19.38 -22.41
N GLY A 72 -3.21 19.91 -22.17
CA GLY A 72 -4.11 20.39 -23.22
C GLY A 72 -4.86 19.29 -23.99
N GLU A 73 -4.66 18.01 -23.67
CA GLU A 73 -5.45 16.93 -24.26
C GLU A 73 -6.72 16.66 -23.45
N PRO A 74 -7.89 16.50 -24.10
CA PRO A 74 -9.12 16.17 -23.40
C PRO A 74 -9.04 14.76 -22.84
N ILE A 75 -9.43 14.60 -21.57
CA ILE A 75 -9.63 13.27 -20.99
C ILE A 75 -10.94 12.67 -21.53
N PRO A 76 -10.91 11.44 -22.07
CA PRO A 76 -12.13 10.79 -22.55
C PRO A 76 -13.21 10.74 -21.48
N LYS A 77 -14.46 11.02 -21.88
CA LYS A 77 -15.61 11.03 -20.96
C LYS A 77 -15.71 9.71 -20.20
N GLY A 78 -15.92 9.80 -18.89
CA GLY A 78 -16.04 8.63 -18.01
C GLY A 78 -14.71 8.12 -17.45
N GLN A 79 -13.60 8.80 -17.72
CA GLN A 79 -12.32 8.55 -17.05
C GLN A 79 -12.10 9.52 -15.86
N TYR A 80 -10.84 9.65 -15.46
CA TYR A 80 -10.35 10.43 -14.32
C TYR A 80 -10.80 11.89 -14.39
N GLN A 81 -11.62 12.31 -13.42
CA GLN A 81 -12.04 13.70 -13.26
C GLN A 81 -11.00 14.43 -12.41
N PHE A 82 -10.69 15.68 -12.73
CA PHE A 82 -9.78 16.53 -11.97
C PHE A 82 -10.09 18.00 -12.24
N GLY A 83 -9.62 18.89 -11.37
CA GLY A 83 -9.75 20.33 -11.54
C GLY A 83 -9.60 21.09 -10.23
N PRO A 84 -9.55 22.43 -10.28
CA PRO A 84 -9.34 23.28 -9.10
C PRO A 84 -10.44 23.12 -8.03
N ASP A 85 -11.66 22.76 -8.43
CA ASP A 85 -12.79 22.57 -7.52
C ASP A 85 -13.03 21.09 -7.14
N ASP A 86 -12.22 20.16 -7.68
CA ASP A 86 -12.37 18.73 -7.44
C ASP A 86 -11.72 18.31 -6.11
N LYS A 87 -12.52 18.09 -5.07
CA LYS A 87 -12.03 17.63 -3.75
C LYS A 87 -11.69 16.13 -3.70
N ILE A 88 -11.99 15.37 -4.75
CA ILE A 88 -11.72 13.94 -4.84
C ILE A 88 -10.33 13.70 -5.43
N HIS A 89 -10.03 14.35 -6.56
CA HIS A 89 -8.79 14.14 -7.30
C HIS A 89 -7.88 15.37 -7.36
N GLY A 90 -8.37 16.54 -6.95
CA GLY A 90 -7.61 17.78 -6.98
C GLY A 90 -7.33 18.26 -8.39
N ASN A 91 -6.43 19.24 -8.51
CA ASN A 91 -5.92 19.68 -9.80
C ASN A 91 -4.72 18.82 -10.24
N LEU A 92 -4.91 17.49 -10.20
CA LEU A 92 -3.91 16.48 -10.55
C LEU A 92 -4.29 15.78 -11.86
N PRO A 93 -3.89 16.33 -13.02
CA PRO A 93 -4.22 15.76 -14.32
C PRO A 93 -3.65 14.34 -14.50
N LYS A 94 -4.54 13.34 -14.55
CA LYS A 94 -4.21 11.92 -14.76
C LYS A 94 -5.23 11.30 -15.70
N ARG A 95 -4.92 10.11 -16.22
CA ARG A 95 -5.88 9.25 -16.93
C ARG A 95 -5.68 7.79 -16.57
N TYR A 96 -6.73 7.00 -16.74
CA TYR A 96 -6.64 5.56 -16.53
C TYR A 96 -5.90 4.92 -17.70
N VAL A 97 -5.10 3.91 -17.41
CA VAL A 97 -4.43 3.07 -18.41
C VAL A 97 -5.18 1.75 -18.54
N GLU A 98 -5.33 1.04 -17.43
CA GLU A 98 -6.01 -0.24 -17.36
C GLU A 98 -6.90 -0.36 -16.11
N GLY A 99 -8.00 -1.08 -16.26
CA GLY A 99 -8.97 -1.33 -15.21
C GLY A 99 -9.61 -2.71 -15.30
N PRO A 100 -10.65 -2.97 -14.49
CA PRO A 100 -11.28 -2.05 -13.54
C PRO A 100 -10.45 -1.77 -12.27
N GLN A 101 -10.97 -0.95 -11.34
CA GLN A 101 -10.37 -0.77 -10.01
C GLN A 101 -10.29 -2.12 -9.30
N ILE A 102 -9.12 -2.50 -8.79
CA ILE A 102 -9.00 -3.79 -8.12
C ILE A 102 -9.86 -3.80 -6.86
N CYS A 103 -9.68 -2.83 -5.96
CA CYS A 103 -10.29 -2.90 -4.63
C CYS A 103 -11.81 -2.94 -4.62
N THR A 104 -12.52 -2.26 -5.53
CA THR A 104 -13.99 -2.19 -5.53
C THR A 104 -14.65 -3.02 -6.63
N GLN A 105 -13.94 -3.35 -7.72
CA GLN A 105 -14.57 -3.88 -8.93
C GLN A 105 -13.98 -5.23 -9.38
N ALA A 106 -12.83 -5.66 -8.88
CA ALA A 106 -12.34 -7.02 -9.15
C ALA A 106 -13.25 -8.09 -8.54
N ARG A 107 -13.93 -7.77 -7.42
CA ARG A 107 -14.87 -8.61 -6.64
C ARG A 107 -14.27 -9.86 -6.02
N ARG A 108 -13.27 -10.49 -6.65
CA ARG A 108 -12.57 -11.68 -6.16
C ARG A 108 -11.15 -11.71 -6.69
N LEU A 109 -10.20 -12.07 -5.82
CA LEU A 109 -8.80 -12.27 -6.18
C LEU A 109 -8.39 -13.73 -5.91
N PRO A 110 -7.79 -14.43 -6.89
CA PRO A 110 -7.08 -15.67 -6.63
C PRO A 110 -6.04 -15.47 -5.53
N ALA A 111 -6.03 -16.38 -4.55
CA ALA A 111 -5.11 -16.33 -3.44
C ALA A 111 -4.35 -17.64 -3.29
N THR A 112 -3.03 -17.55 -3.27
CA THR A 112 -2.15 -18.67 -2.88
C THR A 112 -1.66 -18.42 -1.47
N VAL A 113 -1.82 -19.41 -0.58
CA VAL A 113 -1.39 -19.31 0.82
C VAL A 113 -0.30 -20.33 1.07
N LEU A 114 0.82 -19.87 1.62
CA LEU A 114 2.03 -20.65 1.86
C LEU A 114 2.40 -20.54 3.34
N GLU A 115 2.73 -21.68 3.93
CA GLU A 115 3.28 -21.76 5.29
C GLU A 115 4.79 -21.91 5.17
N GLY A 116 5.52 -20.96 5.76
CA GLY A 116 6.97 -21.00 5.84
C GLY A 116 7.46 -21.26 7.26
N ASP A 117 8.78 -21.39 7.39
CA ASP A 117 9.41 -21.57 8.70
C ASP A 117 9.36 -20.25 9.50
N GLY A 118 8.37 -20.12 10.37
CA GLY A 118 8.20 -18.95 11.25
C GLY A 118 7.44 -17.77 10.62
N PHE A 119 6.82 -17.96 9.46
CA PHE A 119 5.99 -16.95 8.79
C PHE A 119 4.87 -17.58 7.96
N ALA A 120 3.86 -16.79 7.61
CA ALA A 120 2.91 -17.11 6.57
C ALA A 120 3.08 -16.16 5.38
N ALA A 121 2.76 -16.62 4.16
CA ALA A 121 2.68 -15.76 3.00
C ALA A 121 1.35 -15.93 2.26
N VAL A 122 0.81 -14.83 1.75
CA VAL A 122 -0.37 -14.81 0.88
C VAL A 122 -0.01 -14.06 -0.38
N ARG A 123 -0.22 -14.69 -1.54
CA ARG A 123 -0.08 -14.06 -2.85
C ARG A 123 -1.44 -13.85 -3.47
N LEU A 124 -1.75 -12.60 -3.82
CA LEU A 124 -2.93 -12.22 -4.59
C LEU A 124 -2.50 -11.87 -6.01
N THR A 125 -3.30 -12.23 -7.00
CA THR A 125 -3.00 -11.93 -8.40
C THR A 125 -4.20 -11.36 -9.14
N TYR A 126 -3.94 -10.56 -10.17
CA TYR A 126 -4.97 -10.01 -11.03
C TYR A 126 -4.44 -9.75 -12.43
N ARG A 127 -5.30 -9.93 -13.44
CA ARG A 127 -5.05 -9.49 -14.82
C ARG A 127 -6.07 -8.42 -15.18
N TRP A 128 -5.61 -7.20 -15.43
CA TRP A 128 -6.50 -6.18 -15.94
C TRP A 128 -7.02 -6.57 -17.32
N HIS A 129 -8.28 -6.24 -17.58
CA HIS A 129 -8.99 -6.68 -18.80
C HIS A 129 -9.79 -5.55 -19.45
N ILE A 130 -9.75 -4.33 -18.91
CA ILE A 130 -10.32 -3.12 -19.49
C ILE A 130 -9.16 -2.21 -19.86
N ALA A 131 -9.08 -1.81 -21.13
CA ALA A 131 -8.16 -0.78 -21.60
C ALA A 131 -8.93 0.54 -21.67
N TYR A 132 -8.33 1.62 -21.20
CA TYR A 132 -8.91 2.96 -21.33
C TYR A 132 -8.25 3.72 -22.47
N PRO A 133 -9.01 4.39 -23.36
CA PRO A 133 -8.43 5.20 -24.42
C PRO A 133 -7.41 6.22 -23.88
N PRO A 134 -6.28 6.44 -24.56
CA PRO A 134 -5.95 5.97 -25.91
C PRO A 134 -5.33 4.56 -25.97
N HIS A 135 -5.21 3.85 -24.84
CA HIS A 135 -4.54 2.55 -24.81
C HIS A 135 -5.34 1.48 -25.54
N PRO A 136 -4.74 0.75 -26.51
CA PRO A 136 -5.48 -0.15 -27.40
C PRO A 136 -5.74 -1.54 -26.79
N ARG A 137 -5.06 -1.89 -25.70
CA ARG A 137 -5.14 -3.23 -25.11
C ARG A 137 -4.94 -3.20 -23.60
N ALA A 138 -5.55 -4.18 -22.94
CA ALA A 138 -5.31 -4.52 -21.55
C ALA A 138 -4.67 -5.91 -21.46
N GLY A 139 -4.26 -6.29 -20.26
CA GLY A 139 -3.66 -7.59 -19.97
C GLY A 139 -2.47 -7.52 -19.04
N SER A 140 -2.16 -6.33 -18.50
CA SER A 140 -1.15 -6.17 -17.47
C SER A 140 -1.45 -7.11 -16.29
N ALA A 141 -0.40 -7.73 -15.78
CA ALA A 141 -0.47 -8.68 -14.68
C ALA A 141 0.01 -8.01 -13.40
N TRP A 142 -0.77 -8.11 -12.33
CA TRP A 142 -0.41 -7.66 -10.99
C TRP A 142 -0.34 -8.84 -10.02
N GLU A 143 0.64 -8.77 -9.13
CA GLU A 143 0.77 -9.64 -7.97
C GLU A 143 1.02 -8.78 -6.73
N GLN A 144 0.36 -9.12 -5.63
CA GLN A 144 0.70 -8.64 -4.29
C GLN A 144 1.12 -9.81 -3.41
N THR A 145 2.34 -9.73 -2.89
CA THR A 145 2.88 -10.70 -1.92
C THR A 145 2.83 -10.09 -0.52
N LEU A 146 2.06 -10.71 0.37
CA LEU A 146 1.96 -10.37 1.79
C LEU A 146 2.71 -11.42 2.61
N ILE A 147 3.65 -10.99 3.45
CA ILE A 147 4.42 -11.86 4.34
C ILE A 147 4.13 -11.47 5.78
N PHE A 148 3.83 -12.45 6.61
CA PHE A 148 3.45 -12.30 8.02
C PHE A 148 4.47 -13.00 8.92
N PRO A 149 5.58 -12.34 9.26
CA PRO A 149 6.58 -12.89 10.17
C PRO A 149 6.00 -13.08 11.58
N GLY A 150 6.44 -14.14 12.26
CA GLY A 150 6.12 -14.36 13.67
C GLY A 150 6.88 -13.48 14.65
N ASP A 151 7.90 -12.72 14.19
CA ASP A 151 8.93 -12.09 15.03
C ASP A 151 8.66 -10.62 15.42
N GLY A 152 7.51 -10.06 15.05
CA GLY A 152 7.21 -8.68 15.37
C GLY A 152 5.77 -8.26 15.12
N ARG A 153 5.49 -6.97 15.36
CA ARG A 153 4.16 -6.36 15.18
C ARG A 153 3.95 -5.79 13.77
N TYR A 154 4.51 -6.45 12.76
CA TYR A 154 4.49 -5.97 11.38
C TYR A 154 4.28 -7.10 10.38
N LEU A 155 3.88 -6.72 9.17
CA LEU A 155 3.88 -7.54 7.98
C LEU A 155 4.61 -6.80 6.85
N LEU A 156 5.09 -7.54 5.87
CA LEU A 156 5.62 -6.98 4.63
C LEU A 156 4.60 -7.16 3.51
N SER A 157 4.49 -6.17 2.64
CA SER A 157 3.66 -6.21 1.44
C SER A 157 4.53 -5.82 0.26
N ALA A 158 4.36 -6.43 -0.90
CA ALA A 158 5.02 -5.98 -2.12
C ALA A 158 4.07 -6.12 -3.30
N ASP A 159 3.92 -5.03 -4.05
CA ASP A 159 3.21 -5.01 -5.32
C ASP A 159 4.20 -5.17 -6.46
N ARG A 160 3.79 -5.90 -7.48
CA ARG A 160 4.54 -6.05 -8.72
C ARG A 160 3.59 -6.07 -9.90
N VAL A 161 3.94 -5.32 -10.94
CA VAL A 161 3.16 -5.20 -12.18
C VAL A 161 4.07 -5.51 -13.36
N THR A 162 3.65 -6.42 -14.23
CA THR A 162 4.21 -6.58 -15.58
C THR A 162 3.23 -6.02 -16.58
N THR A 163 3.64 -4.95 -17.27
CA THR A 163 2.71 -4.17 -18.08
C THR A 163 2.66 -4.61 -19.54
N VAL A 164 1.49 -4.48 -20.15
CA VAL A 164 1.31 -4.60 -21.61
C VAL A 164 1.26 -3.25 -22.31
N SER A 165 1.34 -2.15 -21.54
CA SER A 165 1.09 -0.78 -21.96
C SER A 165 2.42 -0.03 -22.10
N GLU A 166 2.53 0.72 -23.20
CA GLU A 166 3.61 1.69 -23.39
C GLU A 166 3.15 3.04 -22.82
N SER A 167 3.97 3.63 -21.96
CA SER A 167 3.66 4.90 -21.30
C SER A 167 4.96 5.64 -20.99
N PRO A 168 4.99 6.98 -21.10
CA PRO A 168 6.14 7.75 -20.63
C PRO A 168 6.28 7.73 -19.10
N GLU A 169 5.18 7.55 -18.35
CA GLU A 169 5.16 7.64 -16.89
C GLU A 169 4.03 6.76 -16.29
N LEU A 170 4.13 5.43 -16.40
CA LEU A 170 3.15 4.51 -15.83
C LEU A 170 3.29 4.41 -14.31
N PHE A 171 2.18 4.46 -13.57
CA PHE A 171 2.16 4.24 -12.12
C PHE A 171 0.98 3.40 -11.64
N LEU A 172 1.19 2.71 -10.52
CA LEU A 172 0.16 1.97 -9.78
C LEU A 172 -0.28 2.82 -8.59
N ARG A 173 -1.59 3.03 -8.45
CA ARG A 173 -2.16 3.71 -7.29
C ARG A 173 -2.52 2.72 -6.19
N ILE A 174 -2.19 3.09 -4.96
CA ILE A 174 -2.50 2.34 -3.75
C ILE A 174 -2.96 3.26 -2.61
N ASP A 175 -3.66 2.69 -1.64
CA ASP A 175 -3.90 3.31 -0.34
C ASP A 175 -2.84 2.81 0.65
N MET A 176 -2.01 3.72 1.17
CA MET A 176 -0.85 3.37 2.03
C MET A 176 -0.70 4.34 3.23
N PRO A 177 -0.66 3.85 4.48
CA PRO A 177 -1.02 2.49 4.91
C PRO A 177 -2.46 2.13 4.53
N GLY A 178 -3.37 3.09 4.57
CA GLY A 178 -4.78 2.96 4.26
C GLY A 178 -5.53 4.22 4.69
N HIS A 179 -6.70 4.48 4.11
CA HIS A 179 -7.54 5.61 4.51
C HIS A 179 -8.04 5.49 5.95
N ILE A 180 -8.32 6.60 6.62
CA ILE A 180 -8.80 6.64 8.02
C ILE A 180 -10.25 7.09 8.05
N LYS A 181 -11.17 6.24 8.55
CA LYS A 181 -12.57 6.63 8.75
C LYS A 181 -12.66 7.69 9.85
N ILE A 182 -13.52 8.68 9.64
CA ILE A 182 -13.83 9.68 10.64
C ILE A 182 -15.21 9.35 11.23
N GLY A 183 -15.24 9.06 12.53
CA GLY A 183 -16.49 8.85 13.29
C GLY A 183 -17.03 10.17 13.87
N GLN A 184 -17.76 10.09 14.99
CA GLN A 184 -18.15 11.26 15.81
C GLN A 184 -16.97 11.91 16.57
N GLY A 185 -15.73 11.51 16.25
CA GLY A 185 -14.48 12.03 16.78
C GLY A 185 -13.31 11.54 15.91
N PRO A 186 -12.13 12.20 15.98
CA PRO A 186 -10.97 11.73 15.28
C PRO A 186 -10.50 10.45 15.99
N GLY A 187 -10.62 9.29 15.36
CA GLY A 187 -10.13 8.03 15.92
C GLY A 187 -8.59 7.98 16.07
N PHE A 188 -7.91 9.08 15.75
CA PHE A 188 -6.46 9.25 15.73
C PHE A 188 -6.08 10.61 16.33
N GLU A 189 -4.88 10.73 16.87
CA GLU A 189 -4.36 11.96 17.47
C GLU A 189 -3.50 12.75 16.47
N HIS A 190 -2.59 12.05 15.80
CA HIS A 190 -1.61 12.62 14.89
C HIS A 190 -1.50 11.80 13.61
N ILE A 191 -1.09 12.47 12.53
CA ILE A 191 -0.56 11.86 11.32
C ILE A 191 0.92 12.21 11.21
N TYR A 192 1.75 11.25 10.85
CA TYR A 192 3.17 11.45 10.57
C TYR A 192 3.44 11.23 9.09
N LEU A 193 4.05 12.21 8.43
CA LEU A 193 4.49 12.18 7.04
C LEU A 193 5.97 12.59 6.99
N SER A 194 6.86 11.64 6.73
CA SER A 194 8.32 11.88 6.77
C SER A 194 8.86 12.83 5.70
N TYR A 195 8.06 13.08 4.67
CA TYR A 195 8.39 13.95 3.54
C TYR A 195 7.85 15.37 3.70
N HIS A 196 7.29 15.71 4.87
CA HIS A 196 6.67 17.00 5.15
C HIS A 196 7.34 17.67 6.35
N ASP A 197 7.29 19.01 6.40
CA ASP A 197 7.74 19.82 7.53
C ASP A 197 6.63 20.80 7.97
N PRO A 198 6.09 20.71 9.20
CA PRO A 198 6.42 19.70 10.22
C PRO A 198 5.95 18.31 9.83
N ALA A 199 6.70 17.28 10.22
CA ALA A 199 6.40 15.89 9.87
C ALA A 199 5.22 15.30 10.68
N VAL A 200 4.99 15.80 11.90
CA VAL A 200 3.86 15.39 12.76
C VAL A 200 2.75 16.43 12.66
N LEU A 201 1.58 15.98 12.23
CA LEU A 201 0.40 16.79 11.95
C LEU A 201 -0.70 16.43 12.96
N PRO A 202 -1.27 17.41 13.71
CA PRO A 202 -2.37 17.13 14.61
C PRO A 202 -3.65 16.82 13.83
N ALA A 203 -4.55 16.01 14.41
CA ALA A 203 -5.83 15.68 13.78
C ALA A 203 -6.68 16.91 13.39
N THR A 204 -6.47 18.05 14.06
CA THR A 204 -7.12 19.34 13.74
C THR A 204 -6.81 19.85 12.33
N GLU A 205 -5.68 19.46 11.73
CA GLU A 205 -5.37 19.79 10.32
C GLU A 205 -6.38 19.21 9.33
N PHE A 206 -7.12 18.18 9.76
CA PHE A 206 -8.10 17.42 8.97
C PHE A 206 -9.55 17.70 9.39
N ALA A 207 -9.79 18.83 10.09
CA ALA A 207 -11.12 19.23 10.55
C ALA A 207 -12.06 19.65 9.40
N ALA A 208 -11.51 20.17 8.29
CA ALA A 208 -12.26 20.60 7.12
C ALA A 208 -11.75 19.91 5.85
N ASP A 209 -12.62 19.80 4.84
CA ASP A 209 -12.27 19.20 3.56
C ASP A 209 -11.25 20.06 2.79
N PHE A 210 -10.27 19.39 2.17
CA PHE A 210 -9.30 19.99 1.27
C PHE A 210 -8.85 18.92 0.25
N ALA A 211 -8.50 19.37 -0.95
CA ALA A 211 -8.14 18.55 -2.09
C ALA A 211 -6.72 17.96 -1.96
N PRO A 212 -6.42 16.89 -2.73
CA PRO A 212 -5.10 16.25 -2.79
C PRO A 212 -3.88 17.17 -2.87
N ASP A 213 -3.97 18.25 -3.65
CA ASP A 213 -2.86 19.13 -3.98
C ASP A 213 -2.79 20.42 -3.14
N GLU A 214 -3.62 20.56 -2.12
CA GLU A 214 -3.69 21.79 -1.32
C GLU A 214 -2.67 21.86 -0.17
N LYS A 215 -2.35 20.74 0.49
CA LYS A 215 -1.53 20.76 1.73
C LYS A 215 -0.38 19.76 1.71
N PHE A 216 -0.68 18.47 1.64
CA PHE A 216 0.27 17.40 1.99
C PHE A 216 0.71 16.55 0.79
N LEU A 217 0.88 17.20 -0.36
CA LEU A 217 1.28 16.55 -1.60
C LEU A 217 2.80 16.42 -1.71
N TYR A 218 3.25 15.19 -1.85
CA TYR A 218 4.58 14.85 -2.34
C TYR A 218 4.54 14.58 -3.84
N ARG A 219 5.50 15.14 -4.58
CA ARG A 219 5.78 14.77 -5.98
C ARG A 219 7.28 14.55 -6.15
N ARG A 220 7.65 13.39 -6.69
CA ARG A 220 9.06 13.10 -7.01
C ARG A 220 9.59 14.15 -7.99
N GLY A 221 10.79 14.65 -7.72
CA GLY A 221 11.43 15.72 -8.50
C GLY A 221 10.99 17.14 -8.11
N GLN A 222 10.02 17.29 -7.21
CA GLN A 222 9.69 18.58 -6.59
C GLN A 222 10.23 18.60 -5.16
N GLY A 223 11.15 19.52 -4.86
CA GLY A 223 11.79 19.61 -3.55
C GLY A 223 12.86 18.55 -3.30
N LEU A 224 13.25 18.39 -2.04
CA LEU A 224 14.25 17.41 -1.63
C LEU A 224 13.65 16.00 -1.63
N LYS A 225 14.43 15.04 -2.15
CA LYS A 225 14.09 13.63 -2.02
C LYS A 225 14.12 13.25 -0.53
N PRO A 226 13.03 12.67 0.02
CA PRO A 226 13.01 12.23 1.40
C PRO A 226 13.97 11.04 1.60
N GLU A 227 14.66 11.01 2.74
CA GLU A 227 15.56 9.90 3.08
C GLU A 227 14.78 8.59 3.30
N ARG A 228 13.58 8.71 3.86
CA ARG A 228 12.67 7.62 4.17
C ARG A 228 11.26 8.03 3.73
N PHE A 229 10.45 7.07 3.31
CA PHE A 229 9.05 7.32 2.94
C PHE A 229 8.11 6.62 3.92
N LEU A 230 7.75 7.33 5.00
CA LEU A 230 6.96 6.79 6.10
C LEU A 230 5.67 7.59 6.25
N ARG A 231 4.56 6.88 6.41
CA ARG A 231 3.23 7.44 6.58
C ARG A 231 2.54 6.70 7.72
N ALA A 232 2.18 7.41 8.78
CA ALA A 232 1.60 6.78 9.95
C ALA A 232 0.50 7.63 10.58
N TYR A 233 -0.33 7.00 11.39
CA TYR A 233 -1.25 7.71 12.28
C TYR A 233 -1.23 7.10 13.68
N GLN A 234 -1.30 7.96 14.68
CA GLN A 234 -1.32 7.56 16.08
C GLN A 234 -2.76 7.31 16.50
N VAL A 235 -3.08 6.07 16.86
CA VAL A 235 -4.45 5.69 17.28
C VAL A 235 -4.66 6.01 18.76
N HIS A 236 -5.92 6.15 19.17
CA HIS A 236 -6.25 6.10 20.61
C HIS A 236 -6.32 4.66 21.10
N ARG A 237 -5.90 4.45 22.35
CA ARG A 237 -6.16 3.18 23.06
C ARG A 237 -7.64 3.09 23.44
N PRO A 238 -8.16 1.87 23.69
CA PRO A 238 -9.52 1.70 24.20
C PRO A 238 -9.81 2.45 25.51
N ASP A 239 -8.78 2.79 26.28
CA ASP A 239 -8.87 3.56 27.53
C ASP A 239 -8.76 5.09 27.33
N GLY A 240 -8.70 5.57 26.08
CA GLY A 240 -8.65 6.99 25.73
C GLY A 240 -7.26 7.64 25.80
N ARG A 241 -6.21 6.89 26.18
CA ARG A 241 -4.83 7.40 26.12
C ARG A 241 -4.25 7.32 24.71
N GLU A 242 -3.17 8.05 24.48
CA GLU A 242 -2.35 7.89 23.29
C GLU A 242 -1.94 6.41 23.09
N GLY A 243 -2.19 5.92 21.89
CA GLY A 243 -1.89 4.57 21.47
C GLY A 243 -0.67 4.50 20.56
N PRO A 244 -0.40 3.29 20.03
CA PRO A 244 0.71 3.09 19.10
C PRO A 244 0.46 3.82 17.78
N TRP A 245 1.54 3.97 17.01
CA TRP A 245 1.50 4.37 15.61
C TRP A 245 1.20 3.17 14.73
N LEU A 246 0.20 3.30 13.85
CA LEU A 246 0.04 2.40 12.70
C LEU A 246 0.71 3.04 11.49
N ALA A 247 1.71 2.36 10.94
CA ALA A 247 2.50 2.87 9.82
C ALA A 247 2.37 2.00 8.57
N GLY A 248 2.47 2.65 7.42
CA GLY A 248 2.79 2.06 6.13
C GLY A 248 4.02 2.78 5.59
N MET A 249 5.03 2.01 5.19
CA MET A 249 6.34 2.56 4.86
C MET A 249 6.87 1.96 3.57
N THR A 250 7.15 2.79 2.57
CA THR A 250 7.70 2.36 1.28
C THR A 250 9.21 2.25 1.38
N LEU A 251 9.69 1.01 1.38
CA LEU A 251 11.05 0.66 1.80
C LEU A 251 12.13 1.17 0.86
N ASN A 252 11.77 1.53 -0.37
CA ASN A 252 12.60 2.31 -1.27
C ASN A 252 11.86 3.59 -1.71
N ALA A 253 12.30 4.75 -1.21
CA ALA A 253 11.68 6.03 -1.50
C ALA A 253 11.69 6.42 -3.00
N ASP A 254 12.61 5.84 -3.80
CA ASP A 254 12.66 6.09 -5.26
C ASP A 254 11.52 5.43 -6.04
N ASP A 255 10.81 4.49 -5.42
CA ASP A 255 9.67 3.82 -6.04
C ASP A 255 8.43 4.72 -6.01
N VAL A 256 8.36 5.68 -5.08
CA VAL A 256 7.24 6.60 -4.94
C VAL A 256 7.30 7.70 -5.98
N TYR A 257 6.25 7.80 -6.80
CA TYR A 257 6.06 8.87 -7.77
C TYR A 257 5.36 10.08 -7.15
N GLN A 258 4.20 9.86 -6.54
CA GLN A 258 3.42 10.88 -5.83
C GLN A 258 2.77 10.27 -4.60
N ALA A 259 2.54 11.08 -3.58
CA ALA A 259 1.71 10.68 -2.44
C ALA A 259 1.02 11.90 -1.87
N TRP A 260 -0.18 11.72 -1.34
CA TRP A 260 -0.87 12.82 -0.68
C TRP A 260 -1.74 12.33 0.45
N CYS A 261 -1.95 13.23 1.41
CA CYS A 261 -2.92 13.09 2.47
C CYS A 261 -3.96 14.21 2.31
N HIS A 262 -5.25 13.87 2.22
CA HIS A 262 -6.29 14.89 2.09
C HIS A 262 -7.58 14.51 2.83
N ARG A 263 -8.52 15.46 2.93
CA ARG A 263 -9.75 15.30 3.72
C ARG A 263 -10.98 15.39 2.82
N ARG A 264 -11.77 14.30 2.79
CA ARG A 264 -13.10 14.23 2.15
C ARG A 264 -13.98 13.13 2.76
N GLY A 265 -14.93 13.46 3.61
CA GLY A 265 -15.68 12.48 4.44
C GLY A 265 -14.84 11.58 5.39
N TYR A 266 -13.57 11.33 5.07
CA TYR A 266 -12.55 10.54 5.76
C TYR A 266 -11.17 11.12 5.41
N VAL A 267 -10.11 10.70 6.11
CA VAL A 267 -8.74 11.08 5.73
C VAL A 267 -8.25 10.09 4.67
N CYS A 268 -8.00 10.60 3.47
CA CYS A 268 -7.43 9.83 2.38
C CYS A 268 -5.91 9.81 2.50
N LEU A 269 -5.32 8.62 2.42
CA LEU A 269 -3.88 8.42 2.25
C LEU A 269 -3.65 7.62 0.97
N ILE A 270 -3.29 8.32 -0.11
CA ILE A 270 -3.01 7.72 -1.42
C ILE A 270 -1.53 7.83 -1.73
N GLU A 271 -0.99 6.79 -2.35
CA GLU A 271 0.35 6.72 -2.91
C GLU A 271 0.30 6.21 -4.35
N GLU A 272 1.24 6.66 -5.16
CA GLU A 272 1.44 6.18 -6.51
C GLU A 272 2.89 5.72 -6.65
N ILE A 273 3.09 4.45 -6.99
CA ILE A 273 4.41 3.86 -7.22
C ILE A 273 4.72 3.74 -8.71
N GLY A 274 5.99 3.75 -9.09
CA GLY A 274 6.41 3.77 -10.49
C GLY A 274 6.61 5.20 -10.97
N GLY A 275 5.81 5.66 -11.94
CA GLY A 275 5.94 6.96 -12.61
C GLY A 275 7.17 7.02 -13.50
N ARG A 276 7.42 5.95 -14.25
CA ARG A 276 8.59 5.78 -15.12
C ARG A 276 8.15 5.35 -16.52
N PRO A 277 8.99 5.55 -17.54
CA PRO A 277 8.73 5.02 -18.87
C PRO A 277 8.62 3.49 -18.84
N THR A 278 7.62 2.95 -19.54
CA THR A 278 7.41 1.51 -19.67
C THR A 278 7.15 1.11 -21.11
N LYS A 279 7.53 -0.11 -21.44
CA LYS A 279 7.20 -0.85 -22.66
C LYS A 279 6.50 -2.16 -22.31
N PRO A 280 5.81 -2.79 -23.28
CA PRO A 280 5.23 -4.11 -23.05
C PRO A 280 6.28 -5.14 -22.59
N GLY A 281 6.00 -5.79 -21.46
CA GLY A 281 6.89 -6.75 -20.81
C GLY A 281 7.72 -6.17 -19.65
N ASP A 282 7.81 -4.85 -19.54
CA ASP A 282 8.50 -4.21 -18.42
C ASP A 282 7.79 -4.51 -17.09
N THR A 283 8.57 -4.57 -16.02
CA THR A 283 8.08 -4.85 -14.67
C THR A 283 8.52 -3.76 -13.70
N PHE A 284 7.59 -3.32 -12.86
CA PHE A 284 7.86 -2.40 -11.76
C PHE A 284 7.07 -2.81 -10.51
N GLY A 285 7.43 -2.24 -9.36
CA GLY A 285 6.83 -2.58 -8.08
C GLY A 285 7.34 -1.69 -6.97
N ALA A 286 6.91 -1.99 -5.74
CA ALA A 286 7.47 -1.45 -4.52
C ALA A 286 7.26 -2.46 -3.38
N CYS A 287 8.09 -2.35 -2.34
CA CYS A 287 7.91 -3.11 -1.10
C CYS A 287 7.59 -2.18 0.05
N TYR A 288 6.72 -2.62 0.93
CA TYR A 288 6.22 -1.88 2.07
C TYR A 288 6.36 -2.70 3.35
N LEU A 289 6.52 -1.98 4.45
CA LEU A 289 6.29 -2.52 5.79
C LEU A 289 5.05 -1.86 6.38
N LEU A 290 4.13 -2.68 6.89
CA LEU A 290 2.96 -2.24 7.64
C LEU A 290 3.04 -2.76 9.06
N GLY A 291 2.89 -1.90 10.06
CA GLY A 291 3.09 -2.34 11.44
C GLY A 291 2.67 -1.37 12.52
N TRP A 292 2.73 -1.86 13.75
CA TRP A 292 2.45 -1.12 14.98
C TRP A 292 3.73 -0.75 15.70
N PHE A 293 3.90 0.53 16.04
CA PHE A 293 5.09 1.08 16.69
C PHE A 293 4.72 1.87 17.94
N ASP A 294 5.54 1.76 18.99
CA ASP A 294 5.26 2.45 20.24
C ASP A 294 5.62 3.95 20.14
N ASP A 295 6.59 4.29 19.29
CA ASP A 295 7.06 5.65 19.00
C ASP A 295 7.63 5.73 17.57
N LEU A 296 8.00 6.94 17.16
CA LEU A 296 8.56 7.20 15.82
C LEU A 296 9.99 6.65 15.67
N ASP A 297 10.78 6.57 16.73
CA ASP A 297 12.14 6.01 16.68
C ASP A 297 12.12 4.52 16.35
N ALA A 298 11.21 3.76 16.98
CA ALA A 298 11.00 2.34 16.70
C ALA A 298 10.48 2.12 15.27
N LEU A 299 9.66 3.05 14.77
CA LEU A 299 9.15 3.05 13.40
C LEU A 299 10.29 3.27 12.40
N GLU A 300 11.15 4.28 12.60
CA GLU A 300 12.31 4.55 11.76
C GLU A 300 13.34 3.42 11.79
N ALA A 301 13.60 2.83 12.97
CA ALA A 301 14.51 1.69 13.10
C ALA A 301 13.98 0.46 12.34
N ALA A 302 12.67 0.22 12.35
CA ALA A 302 12.06 -0.86 11.59
C ALA A 302 12.15 -0.62 10.07
N TYR A 303 11.96 0.62 9.61
CA TYR A 303 12.20 0.99 8.22
C TYR A 303 13.64 0.67 7.80
N ASP A 304 14.62 1.11 8.60
CA ASP A 304 16.04 1.00 8.28
C ASP A 304 16.51 -0.46 8.16
N ARG A 305 15.88 -1.39 8.89
CA ARG A 305 16.14 -2.83 8.77
C ARG A 305 15.85 -3.39 7.37
N PHE A 306 14.85 -2.85 6.67
CA PHE A 306 14.39 -3.35 5.36
C PHE A 306 14.60 -2.35 4.21
N ARG A 307 15.35 -1.27 4.47
CA ARG A 307 15.58 -0.18 3.52
C ARG A 307 16.13 -0.70 2.18
N GLY A 308 15.60 -0.15 1.11
CA GLY A 308 15.99 -0.41 -0.28
C GLY A 308 15.23 -1.53 -0.97
N PHE A 309 14.22 -2.14 -0.33
CA PHE A 309 13.41 -3.17 -0.98
C PHE A 309 12.35 -2.53 -1.90
N SER A 310 12.30 -3.03 -3.13
CA SER A 310 11.28 -2.72 -4.16
C SER A 310 10.40 -3.94 -4.49
N GLY A 311 10.71 -5.11 -3.93
CA GLY A 311 9.87 -6.30 -4.02
C GLY A 311 10.24 -7.36 -3.00
N LEU A 312 9.54 -8.49 -3.04
CA LEU A 312 9.77 -9.65 -2.18
C LEU A 312 9.86 -10.93 -3.01
N VAL A 313 10.69 -11.86 -2.56
CA VAL A 313 10.71 -13.23 -3.06
C VAL A 313 10.74 -14.22 -1.90
N LEU A 314 10.10 -15.37 -2.10
CA LEU A 314 10.15 -16.50 -1.17
C LEU A 314 11.31 -17.41 -1.57
N ASP A 315 12.13 -17.80 -0.60
CA ASP A 315 13.25 -18.70 -0.78
C ASP A 315 12.85 -20.15 -0.49
N GLY A 316 13.47 -21.11 -1.17
CA GLY A 316 13.22 -22.55 -0.98
C GLY A 316 12.15 -23.12 -1.91
N PRO A 317 11.60 -24.31 -1.59
CA PRO A 317 10.56 -24.97 -2.39
C PRO A 317 9.30 -24.10 -2.54
N ALA A 318 8.67 -24.15 -3.71
CA ALA A 318 7.52 -23.31 -4.05
C ALA A 318 6.26 -23.59 -3.19
N ASP A 319 6.13 -24.82 -2.68
CA ASP A 319 5.05 -25.29 -1.83
C ASP A 319 5.34 -25.14 -0.32
N ARG A 320 6.63 -25.01 0.04
CA ARG A 320 7.09 -24.88 1.43
C ARG A 320 8.32 -23.97 1.50
N PRO A 321 8.13 -22.65 1.44
CA PRO A 321 9.24 -21.72 1.48
C PRO A 321 9.96 -21.76 2.83
N THR A 322 11.28 -21.71 2.81
CA THR A 322 12.13 -21.74 4.01
C THR A 322 12.55 -20.35 4.48
N GLY A 323 12.20 -19.32 3.71
CA GLY A 323 12.55 -17.94 4.02
C GLY A 323 11.99 -16.98 2.98
N PHE A 324 12.37 -15.72 3.11
CA PHE A 324 12.09 -14.68 2.14
C PHE A 324 13.18 -13.61 2.20
N ARG A 325 13.30 -12.85 1.12
CA ARG A 325 14.21 -11.70 1.03
C ARG A 325 13.61 -10.58 0.20
N GLY A 326 14.14 -9.38 0.42
CA GLY A 326 13.87 -8.24 -0.44
C GLY A 326 14.52 -8.38 -1.82
N LEU A 327 13.90 -7.73 -2.79
CA LEU A 327 14.41 -7.49 -4.13
C LEU A 327 14.63 -6.00 -4.32
N LYS A 328 15.67 -5.61 -5.04
CA LYS A 328 15.81 -4.29 -5.63
C LYS A 328 14.99 -4.19 -6.92
N GLN A 329 14.81 -2.96 -7.41
CA GLN A 329 14.04 -2.69 -8.61
C GLN A 329 14.52 -3.46 -9.85
N ASP A 330 15.85 -3.59 -10.01
CA ASP A 330 16.49 -4.31 -11.12
C ASP A 330 16.48 -5.84 -10.96
N GLU A 331 16.04 -6.35 -9.80
CA GLU A 331 15.85 -7.78 -9.54
C GLU A 331 14.39 -8.24 -9.76
N LEU A 332 13.46 -7.32 -10.04
CA LEU A 332 12.05 -7.67 -10.24
C LEU A 332 11.87 -8.48 -11.53
N THR A 333 11.34 -9.69 -11.40
CA THR A 333 11.01 -10.55 -12.55
C THR A 333 9.56 -10.38 -12.99
N PRO A 334 9.21 -10.73 -14.24
CA PRO A 334 7.82 -10.70 -14.69
C PRO A 334 6.86 -11.50 -13.82
N VAL A 335 5.64 -10.97 -13.65
CA VAL A 335 4.51 -11.63 -13.00
C VAL A 335 4.00 -12.75 -13.89
N SER A 336 3.92 -13.96 -13.33
CA SER A 336 3.43 -15.16 -14.02
C SER A 336 2.07 -15.56 -13.44
N ILE A 337 0.99 -15.31 -14.18
CA ILE A 337 -0.40 -15.58 -13.77
C ILE A 337 -1.18 -16.34 -14.82
#